data_AF-A0A7Y4ZRZ6-F1
#
_entry.id   AF-A0A7Y4ZRZ6-F1
#
_cell.length_a   1.000
_cell.length_b   1.000
_cell.length_c   1.000
_cell.angle_alpha   90.00
_cell.angle_beta   90.00
_cell.angle_gamma   90.00
#
_symmetry.space_group_name_H-M   'P 1'
#
loop_
_entity.id
_entity.type
_entity.pdbx_description
1 polymer ?
#
loop_
_entity_poly.entity_id
_entity_poly.type
_entity_poly.pdbx_seq_one_letter_code
_entity_poly.pdbx_strand_id
1 'polypeptide(L)'
;MTSAAPSSAFDGDHYDQFLAAVRAQFAEATKRSRHLFRTDATDLWAAYLDAAPAGARQVRNCAACRAFIERFGGLVTIDAKGAIASAMWPKSAPPAYLEASRALAARVEKATVIGVFVGSAAELGRARTGAWTHLAVEPPASHRWTGAVSTAGQVAASKSQDRAMLERGLADFPVALVRKALALLASDSLFRSEKCVAVARWLVELHEHRAAAKNARVRDHITWLAVAGAPAGHCHVRSGMIGTLLEDLAADMPFETLKARFDAKMHPLHYLRPQSAPSAGNIAQAEKIVEALASAGSLARRFAKLEDLQALWLPKVEARAPGKGGVFAHLTTRRDAPMDSPAPPAVMTWTKLAQTVLPTAETIELFIPEGKQSYMAFVTAQNPDAPPILQWDRPDRRNPVSLYLYVSGSMPEVWNLRAGRFHRVTAAVLFPSMWDAERPQAHHGAGVSLVLEGAKDTTHEAGGGMFPEWLKSEYHPVRKTLEAHFRGAKIAGKDEATGCGLCLSKSASKWDFELRVTAGGVRTRYRLDRWD
;
A
#
# COMPACT_ATOMS: atom_id res chain seq x y z
N MET A 1 -55.07 -46.77 -8.98
CA MET A 1 -53.92 -47.53 -8.42
C MET A 1 -52.72 -46.58 -8.37
N THR A 2 -52.47 -46.12 -7.15
CA THR A 2 -51.22 -45.60 -6.57
C THR A 2 -50.17 -44.99 -7.49
N SER A 3 -50.16 -43.65 -7.45
CA SER A 3 -49.01 -42.76 -7.62
C SER A 3 -47.73 -43.36 -7.01
N ALA A 4 -46.70 -43.53 -7.84
CA ALA A 4 -45.36 -43.87 -7.38
C ALA A 4 -44.75 -42.68 -6.65
N ALA A 5 -44.30 -42.93 -5.43
CA ALA A 5 -43.70 -41.96 -4.52
C ALA A 5 -42.44 -41.28 -5.12
N PRO A 6 -42.12 -40.05 -4.68
CA PRO A 6 -40.87 -39.39 -5.04
C PRO A 6 -39.70 -40.13 -4.38
N SER A 7 -38.80 -40.68 -5.20
CA SER A 7 -37.52 -41.24 -4.76
C SER A 7 -36.57 -40.12 -4.30
N SER A 8 -36.77 -39.62 -3.08
CA SER A 8 -35.71 -39.01 -2.29
C SER A 8 -34.84 -40.12 -1.68
N ALA A 9 -33.52 -39.93 -1.72
CA ALA A 9 -32.51 -40.72 -1.00
C ALA A 9 -32.02 -42.03 -1.69
N PHE A 10 -30.89 -41.93 -2.39
CA PHE A 10 -29.83 -42.92 -2.18
C PHE A 10 -29.13 -42.54 -0.86
N ASP A 11 -29.72 -42.94 0.27
CA ASP A 11 -29.18 -42.71 1.63
C ASP A 11 -27.90 -43.54 1.90
N GLY A 12 -27.47 -44.36 0.93
CA GLY A 12 -26.43 -45.38 1.12
C GLY A 12 -25.01 -45.02 0.65
N ASP A 13 -24.81 -43.95 -0.11
CA ASP A 13 -23.47 -43.60 -0.62
C ASP A 13 -22.77 -42.49 0.17
N HIS A 14 -23.47 -41.91 1.16
CA HIS A 14 -22.99 -40.83 2.02
C HIS A 14 -22.51 -39.58 1.26
N TYR A 15 -23.17 -39.22 0.16
CA TYR A 15 -22.83 -38.02 -0.63
C TYR A 15 -22.75 -36.74 0.21
N ASP A 16 -23.67 -36.52 1.15
CA ASP A 16 -23.64 -35.33 2.02
C ASP A 16 -22.37 -35.26 2.89
N GLN A 17 -21.87 -36.42 3.34
CA GLN A 17 -20.60 -36.50 4.06
C GLN A 17 -19.42 -36.21 3.13
N PHE A 18 -19.46 -36.67 1.87
CA PHE A 18 -18.44 -36.33 0.87
C PHE A 18 -18.44 -34.83 0.55
N LEU A 19 -19.60 -34.23 0.33
CA LEU A 19 -19.74 -32.79 0.13
C LEU A 19 -19.23 -31.99 1.33
N ALA A 20 -19.55 -32.42 2.56
CA ALA A 20 -19.03 -31.82 3.78
C ALA A 20 -17.49 -31.90 3.85
N ALA A 21 -16.90 -33.04 3.46
CA ALA A 21 -15.44 -33.21 3.42
C ALA A 21 -14.77 -32.30 2.38
N VAL A 22 -15.37 -32.14 1.19
CA VAL A 22 -14.90 -31.19 0.15
C VAL A 22 -14.96 -29.75 0.65
N ARG A 23 -16.06 -29.35 1.30
CA ARG A 23 -16.21 -28.02 1.90
C ARG A 23 -15.19 -27.77 3.00
N ALA A 24 -14.96 -28.77 3.86
CA ALA A 24 -13.97 -28.68 4.94
C ALA A 24 -12.55 -28.56 4.38
N GLN A 25 -12.19 -29.34 3.35
CA GLN A 25 -10.91 -29.25 2.66
C GLN A 25 -10.69 -27.85 2.07
N PHE A 26 -11.69 -27.29 1.39
CA PHE A 26 -11.61 -25.97 0.80
C PHE A 26 -11.50 -24.85 1.84
N ALA A 27 -12.27 -24.96 2.93
CA ALA A 27 -12.17 -24.03 4.06
C ALA A 27 -10.78 -24.08 4.70
N GLU A 28 -10.18 -25.25 4.87
CA GLU A 28 -8.83 -25.38 5.41
C GLU A 28 -7.76 -24.85 4.45
N ALA A 29 -7.88 -25.13 3.15
CA ALA A 29 -6.98 -24.62 2.13
C ALA A 29 -6.95 -23.08 2.10
N THR A 30 -8.13 -22.43 2.18
CA THR A 30 -8.29 -20.97 2.18
C THR A 30 -7.98 -20.31 3.53
N LYS A 31 -7.86 -21.07 4.62
CA LYS A 31 -7.27 -20.60 5.88
C LYS A 31 -5.75 -20.57 5.81
N ARG A 32 -5.13 -21.61 5.24
CA ARG A 32 -3.67 -21.78 5.16
C ARG A 32 -3.02 -20.88 4.12
N SER A 33 -3.72 -20.57 3.03
CA SER A 33 -3.20 -19.73 1.95
C SER A 33 -4.16 -18.59 1.64
N ARG A 34 -3.58 -17.45 1.23
CA ARG A 34 -4.34 -16.27 0.75
C ARG A 34 -4.63 -16.32 -0.75
N HIS A 35 -4.05 -17.29 -1.47
CA HIS A 35 -4.10 -17.37 -2.91
C HIS A 35 -4.43 -18.80 -3.36
N LEU A 36 -5.31 -18.89 -4.35
CA LEU A 36 -5.64 -20.12 -5.06
C LEU A 36 -5.05 -20.03 -6.47
N PHE A 37 -4.72 -21.18 -7.04
CA PHE A 37 -4.11 -21.27 -8.35
C PHE A 37 -4.85 -22.29 -9.20
N ARG A 38 -4.93 -22.01 -10.50
CA ARG A 38 -5.45 -22.92 -11.51
C ARG A 38 -4.34 -23.84 -12.00
N THR A 39 -4.70 -25.08 -12.28
CA THR A 39 -3.84 -26.04 -12.97
C THR A 39 -4.37 -26.36 -14.36
N ASP A 40 -3.54 -27.02 -15.17
CA ASP A 40 -3.93 -27.62 -16.46
C ASP A 40 -4.49 -29.05 -16.32
N ALA A 41 -4.92 -29.45 -15.13
CA ALA A 41 -5.47 -30.79 -14.90
C ALA A 41 -6.70 -31.04 -15.78
N THR A 42 -6.59 -31.99 -16.72
CA THR A 42 -7.70 -32.41 -17.60
C THR A 42 -8.38 -33.68 -17.09
N ASP A 43 -9.52 -34.01 -17.71
CA ASP A 43 -10.24 -35.27 -17.52
C ASP A 43 -10.63 -35.57 -16.06
N LEU A 44 -10.77 -34.52 -15.25
CA LEU A 44 -11.19 -34.65 -13.85
C LEU A 44 -12.59 -35.25 -13.74
N TRP A 45 -13.52 -34.87 -14.62
CA TRP A 45 -14.86 -35.44 -14.61
C TRP A 45 -14.87 -36.93 -14.97
N ALA A 46 -14.11 -37.33 -16.00
CA ALA A 46 -13.96 -38.74 -16.37
C ALA A 46 -13.35 -39.53 -15.22
N ALA A 47 -12.27 -39.02 -14.60
CA ALA A 47 -11.65 -39.65 -13.43
C ALA A 47 -12.61 -39.85 -12.25
N TYR A 48 -13.49 -38.88 -12.01
CA TYR A 48 -14.50 -38.95 -10.96
C TYR A 48 -15.53 -40.05 -11.24
N LEU A 49 -16.03 -40.15 -12.48
CA LEU A 49 -17.01 -41.16 -12.88
C LEU A 49 -16.39 -42.55 -12.99
N ASP A 50 -15.18 -42.68 -13.50
CA ASP A 50 -14.51 -43.96 -13.68
C ASP A 50 -14.22 -44.65 -12.35
N ALA A 51 -13.89 -43.87 -11.32
CA ALA A 51 -13.70 -44.32 -9.94
C ALA A 51 -15.00 -44.66 -9.21
N ALA A 52 -16.17 -44.41 -9.81
CA ALA A 52 -17.45 -44.86 -9.25
C ALA A 52 -17.72 -46.33 -9.63
N PRO A 53 -18.29 -47.14 -8.71
CA PRO A 53 -18.77 -48.48 -9.05
C PRO A 53 -19.71 -48.44 -10.25
N ALA A 54 -19.69 -49.47 -11.11
CA ALA A 54 -20.42 -49.48 -12.37
C ALA A 54 -21.91 -49.12 -12.22
N GLY A 55 -22.58 -49.62 -11.18
CA GLY A 55 -23.99 -49.32 -10.89
C GLY A 55 -24.27 -47.89 -10.38
N ALA A 56 -23.25 -47.17 -9.91
CA ALA A 56 -23.38 -45.80 -9.39
C ALA A 56 -23.03 -44.71 -10.42
N ARG A 57 -22.42 -45.07 -11.56
CA ARG A 57 -21.95 -44.11 -12.58
C ARG A 57 -23.07 -43.23 -13.14
N GLN A 58 -24.20 -43.84 -13.50
CA GLN A 58 -25.34 -43.10 -14.06
C GLN A 58 -25.95 -42.14 -13.04
N VAL A 59 -26.05 -42.56 -11.77
CA VAL A 59 -26.59 -41.73 -10.68
C VAL A 59 -25.66 -40.56 -10.35
N ARG A 60 -24.34 -40.75 -10.47
CA ARG A 60 -23.33 -39.70 -10.28
C ARG A 60 -23.12 -38.81 -11.50
N ASN A 61 -23.73 -39.13 -12.64
CA ASN A 61 -23.62 -38.35 -13.87
C ASN A 61 -24.49 -37.08 -13.81
N CYS A 62 -24.04 -36.11 -13.02
CA CYS A 62 -24.74 -34.86 -12.76
C CYS A 62 -24.09 -33.67 -13.47
N ALA A 63 -24.84 -32.95 -14.30
CA ALA A 63 -24.35 -31.78 -15.03
C ALA A 63 -23.86 -30.64 -14.11
N ALA A 64 -24.51 -30.41 -12.97
CA ALA A 64 -24.09 -29.39 -12.01
C ALA A 64 -22.75 -29.75 -11.34
N CYS A 65 -22.58 -31.01 -10.90
CA CYS A 65 -21.32 -31.49 -10.33
C CYS A 65 -20.19 -31.52 -11.37
N ARG A 66 -20.51 -31.88 -12.62
CA ARG A 66 -19.58 -31.80 -13.74
C ARG A 66 -19.04 -30.38 -13.92
N ALA A 67 -19.94 -29.40 -14.02
CA ALA A 67 -19.56 -28.01 -14.17
C ALA A 67 -18.69 -27.50 -13.00
N PHE A 68 -18.95 -27.95 -11.77
CA PHE A 68 -18.10 -27.66 -10.62
C PHE A 68 -16.70 -28.28 -10.77
N ILE A 69 -16.62 -29.57 -11.09
CA ILE A 69 -15.35 -30.30 -11.21
C ILE A 69 -14.48 -29.71 -12.34
N GLU A 70 -15.07 -29.43 -13.49
CA GLU A 70 -14.34 -28.88 -14.65
C GLU A 70 -13.84 -27.45 -14.40
N ARG A 71 -14.59 -26.62 -13.66
CA ARG A 71 -14.23 -25.21 -13.44
C ARG A 71 -13.34 -24.99 -12.21
N PHE A 72 -13.55 -25.75 -11.14
CA PHE A 72 -12.96 -25.49 -9.83
C PHE A 72 -12.22 -26.71 -9.25
N GLY A 73 -12.42 -27.90 -9.82
CA GLY A 73 -11.76 -29.12 -9.35
C GLY A 73 -10.24 -29.08 -9.49
N GLY A 74 -9.71 -28.33 -10.46
CA GLY A 74 -8.27 -28.16 -10.68
C GLY A 74 -7.58 -27.12 -9.78
N LEU A 75 -8.27 -26.56 -8.79
CA LEU A 75 -7.69 -25.53 -7.92
C LEU A 75 -6.72 -26.12 -6.88
N VAL A 76 -5.60 -25.42 -6.68
CA VAL A 76 -4.58 -25.76 -5.69
C VAL A 76 -4.19 -24.56 -4.85
N THR A 77 -3.58 -24.83 -3.69
CA THR A 77 -2.75 -23.86 -2.95
C THR A 77 -1.28 -24.17 -3.15
N ILE A 78 -0.44 -23.14 -2.99
CA ILE A 78 1.03 -23.27 -2.98
C ILE A 78 1.51 -22.79 -1.61
N ASP A 79 2.32 -23.58 -0.92
CA ASP A 79 2.94 -23.18 0.34
C ASP A 79 4.24 -22.39 0.15
N ALA A 80 4.83 -21.90 1.25
CA ALA A 80 6.06 -21.11 1.20
C ALA A 80 7.28 -21.84 0.60
N LYS A 81 7.26 -23.18 0.55
CA LYS A 81 8.32 -24.01 -0.03
C LYS A 81 8.02 -24.40 -1.49
N GLY A 82 6.90 -23.94 -2.06
CA GLY A 82 6.46 -24.26 -3.41
C GLY A 82 5.80 -25.64 -3.54
N ALA A 83 5.43 -26.28 -2.43
CA ALA A 83 4.64 -27.52 -2.46
C ALA A 83 3.17 -27.18 -2.76
N ILE A 84 2.52 -28.04 -3.54
CA ILE A 84 1.13 -27.86 -3.93
C ILE A 84 0.23 -28.87 -3.25
N ALA A 85 -0.99 -28.44 -2.94
CA ALA A 85 -2.04 -29.28 -2.38
C ALA A 85 -3.37 -28.97 -3.06
N SER A 86 -4.19 -30.00 -3.28
CA SER A 86 -5.55 -29.82 -3.80
C SER A 86 -6.38 -28.93 -2.87
N ALA A 87 -7.05 -27.93 -3.44
CA ALA A 87 -7.97 -27.07 -2.69
C ALA A 87 -9.34 -27.75 -2.48
N MET A 88 -9.70 -28.74 -3.30
CA MET A 88 -11.06 -29.33 -3.30
C MET A 88 -11.11 -30.76 -2.75
N TRP A 89 -10.07 -31.56 -3.01
CA TRP A 89 -10.17 -33.02 -2.91
C TRP A 89 -9.49 -33.55 -1.66
N PRO A 90 -10.24 -33.92 -0.61
CA PRO A 90 -9.65 -34.44 0.63
C PRO A 90 -9.07 -35.84 0.43
N LYS A 91 -7.99 -36.15 1.15
CA LYS A 91 -7.36 -37.49 1.16
C LYS A 91 -8.14 -38.52 2.00
N SER A 92 -9.09 -38.04 2.81
CA SER A 92 -10.07 -38.80 3.58
C SER A 92 -11.48 -38.41 3.13
N ALA A 93 -12.27 -39.39 2.73
CA ALA A 93 -13.65 -39.23 2.26
C ALA A 93 -14.41 -40.54 2.55
N PRO A 94 -15.76 -40.53 2.52
CA PRO A 94 -16.55 -41.74 2.68
C PRO A 94 -16.12 -42.85 1.70
N PRO A 95 -16.20 -44.14 2.07
CA PRO A 95 -15.68 -45.24 1.25
C PRO A 95 -16.13 -45.21 -0.21
N ALA A 96 -17.39 -44.84 -0.48
CA ALA A 96 -17.96 -44.75 -1.82
C ALA A 96 -17.35 -43.64 -2.71
N TYR A 97 -16.64 -42.68 -2.12
CA TYR A 97 -16.04 -41.52 -2.79
C TYR A 97 -14.52 -41.42 -2.61
N LEU A 98 -13.93 -42.27 -1.76
CA LEU A 98 -12.52 -42.20 -1.39
C LEU A 98 -11.58 -42.35 -2.58
N GLU A 99 -11.84 -43.34 -3.44
CA GLU A 99 -11.03 -43.58 -4.64
C GLU A 99 -11.09 -42.40 -5.60
N ALA A 100 -12.29 -41.90 -5.89
CA ALA A 100 -12.50 -40.74 -6.75
C ALA A 100 -11.79 -39.50 -6.18
N SER A 101 -11.95 -39.20 -4.89
CA SER A 101 -11.30 -38.06 -4.25
C SER A 101 -9.78 -38.14 -4.32
N ARG A 102 -9.20 -39.32 -4.04
CA ARG A 102 -7.74 -39.54 -4.14
C ARG A 102 -7.23 -39.45 -5.58
N ALA A 103 -7.97 -39.99 -6.54
CA ALA A 103 -7.62 -39.90 -7.96
C ALA A 103 -7.62 -38.45 -8.45
N LEU A 104 -8.64 -37.67 -8.09
CA LEU A 104 -8.73 -36.25 -8.40
C LEU A 104 -7.59 -35.46 -7.73
N ALA A 105 -7.37 -35.66 -6.43
CA ALA A 105 -6.27 -35.01 -5.71
C ALA A 105 -4.92 -35.32 -6.37
N ALA A 106 -4.64 -36.58 -6.69
CA ALA A 106 -3.39 -36.99 -7.30
C ALA A 106 -3.19 -36.41 -8.71
N ARG A 107 -4.25 -36.30 -9.52
CA ARG A 107 -4.18 -35.66 -10.85
C ARG A 107 -3.87 -34.17 -10.73
N VAL A 108 -4.59 -33.47 -9.86
CA VAL A 108 -4.43 -32.03 -9.64
C VAL A 108 -3.06 -31.68 -9.03
N GLU A 109 -2.60 -32.46 -8.04
CA GLU A 109 -1.27 -32.29 -7.42
C GLU A 109 -0.11 -32.66 -8.36
N LYS A 110 -0.38 -33.35 -9.49
CA LYS A 110 0.62 -33.64 -10.53
C LYS A 110 0.55 -32.70 -11.73
N ALA A 111 -0.49 -31.86 -11.83
CA ALA A 111 -0.69 -30.90 -12.91
C ALA A 111 0.18 -29.63 -12.78
N THR A 112 0.38 -28.94 -13.89
CA THR A 112 1.14 -27.69 -13.97
C THR A 112 0.27 -26.53 -13.51
N VAL A 113 0.83 -25.62 -12.71
CA VAL A 113 0.14 -24.38 -12.35
C VAL A 113 0.18 -23.41 -13.53
N ILE A 114 -0.98 -22.95 -13.98
CA ILE A 114 -1.13 -22.11 -15.17
C ILE A 114 -1.63 -20.69 -14.89
N GLY A 115 -1.99 -20.38 -13.65
CA GLY A 115 -2.45 -19.04 -13.31
C GLY A 115 -2.93 -18.88 -11.89
N VAL A 116 -3.01 -17.62 -11.46
CA VAL A 116 -3.67 -17.24 -10.21
C VAL A 116 -5.19 -17.32 -10.43
N PHE A 117 -5.89 -18.01 -9.54
CA PHE A 117 -7.35 -18.01 -9.53
C PHE A 117 -7.86 -16.75 -8.82
N VAL A 118 -8.68 -15.97 -9.52
CA VAL A 118 -9.37 -14.81 -8.98
C VAL A 118 -10.85 -14.98 -9.26
N GLY A 119 -11.68 -15.04 -8.22
CA GLY A 119 -13.13 -15.19 -8.32
C GLY A 119 -13.85 -14.13 -7.51
N SER A 120 -15.03 -13.70 -7.96
CA SER A 120 -15.88 -12.73 -7.25
C SER A 120 -17.15 -13.35 -6.67
N ALA A 121 -17.48 -14.59 -7.04
CA ALA A 121 -18.71 -15.25 -6.62
C ALA A 121 -18.67 -15.62 -5.12
N ALA A 122 -19.81 -15.47 -4.44
CA ALA A 122 -20.01 -15.93 -3.06
C ALA A 122 -20.12 -17.47 -2.97
N GLU A 123 -20.46 -18.12 -4.08
CA GLU A 123 -20.55 -19.58 -4.21
C GLU A 123 -19.78 -20.01 -5.48
N LEU A 124 -18.93 -21.03 -5.34
CA LEU A 124 -18.30 -21.71 -6.46
C LEU A 124 -19.03 -23.03 -6.69
N GLY A 125 -19.78 -23.11 -7.79
CA GLY A 125 -20.66 -24.24 -8.09
C GLY A 125 -22.12 -23.81 -8.13
N ARG A 126 -23.02 -24.77 -7.92
CA ARG A 126 -24.46 -24.53 -7.76
C ARG A 126 -24.98 -25.44 -6.66
N ALA A 127 -25.09 -24.98 -5.42
CA ALA A 127 -25.34 -25.87 -4.28
C ALA A 127 -26.63 -26.69 -4.39
N ARG A 128 -27.68 -26.13 -5.01
CA ARG A 128 -28.98 -26.80 -5.17
C ARG A 128 -29.62 -26.58 -6.55
N THR A 129 -30.29 -27.60 -7.06
CA THR A 129 -31.22 -27.52 -8.19
C THR A 129 -32.52 -28.24 -7.82
N GLY A 130 -33.58 -27.49 -7.52
CA GLY A 130 -34.80 -28.08 -6.95
C GLY A 130 -34.50 -28.77 -5.62
N ALA A 131 -34.83 -30.06 -5.51
CA ALA A 131 -34.55 -30.88 -4.33
C ALA A 131 -33.13 -31.47 -4.28
N TRP A 132 -32.34 -31.34 -5.35
CA TRP A 132 -31.02 -31.96 -5.46
C TRP A 132 -29.92 -31.07 -4.88
N THR A 133 -29.02 -31.67 -4.10
CA THR A 133 -27.80 -31.03 -3.58
C THR A 133 -26.60 -31.39 -4.46
N HIS A 134 -25.73 -30.41 -4.76
CA HIS A 134 -24.58 -30.60 -5.66
C HIS A 134 -23.27 -30.09 -5.04
N LEU A 135 -22.16 -30.39 -5.72
CA LEU A 135 -20.84 -29.88 -5.35
C LEU A 135 -20.83 -28.35 -5.46
N ALA A 136 -20.60 -27.72 -4.32
CA ALA A 136 -20.41 -26.29 -4.21
C ALA A 136 -19.66 -25.95 -2.92
N VAL A 137 -18.84 -24.90 -3.00
CA VAL A 137 -18.09 -24.35 -1.85
C VAL A 137 -18.27 -22.84 -1.77
N GLU A 138 -18.09 -22.29 -0.57
CA GLU A 138 -18.21 -20.87 -0.31
C GLU A 138 -16.81 -20.27 -0.03
N PRO A 139 -16.23 -19.48 -0.95
CA PRO A 139 -14.97 -18.80 -0.70
C PRO A 139 -15.14 -17.74 0.39
N PRO A 140 -14.21 -17.66 1.37
CA PRO A 140 -14.25 -16.61 2.38
C PRO A 140 -14.09 -15.22 1.72
N ALA A 141 -14.53 -14.16 2.39
CA ALA A 141 -14.45 -12.80 1.86
C ALA A 141 -13.04 -12.39 1.40
N SER A 142 -12.00 -12.89 2.08
CA SER A 142 -10.59 -12.66 1.73
C SER A 142 -10.15 -13.26 0.39
N HIS A 143 -10.93 -14.18 -0.18
CA HIS A 143 -10.66 -14.84 -1.46
C HIS A 143 -11.61 -14.38 -2.57
N ARG A 144 -12.51 -13.43 -2.26
CA ARG A 144 -13.44 -12.86 -3.22
C ARG A 144 -12.90 -11.52 -3.70
N TRP A 145 -12.77 -11.38 -5.01
CA TRP A 145 -12.44 -10.13 -5.63
C TRP A 145 -13.62 -9.16 -5.55
N THR A 146 -13.38 -7.97 -4.98
CA THR A 146 -14.37 -6.91 -4.76
C THR A 146 -13.98 -5.58 -5.41
N GLY A 147 -12.96 -5.58 -6.28
CA GLY A 147 -12.47 -4.35 -6.91
C GLY A 147 -13.50 -3.75 -7.88
N ALA A 148 -13.73 -2.45 -7.78
CA ALA A 148 -14.70 -1.72 -8.60
C ALA A 148 -14.20 -1.40 -10.02
N VAL A 149 -12.88 -1.27 -10.20
CA VAL A 149 -12.26 -0.82 -11.47
C VAL A 149 -11.97 -1.97 -12.43
N SER A 150 -11.63 -3.15 -11.91
CA SER A 150 -11.25 -4.30 -12.72
C SER A 150 -12.07 -5.50 -12.33
N THR A 151 -12.43 -6.31 -13.32
CA THR A 151 -13.09 -7.60 -13.10
C THR A 151 -12.09 -8.65 -12.63
N ALA A 152 -12.58 -9.70 -11.96
CA ALA A 152 -11.74 -10.83 -11.54
C ALA A 152 -10.93 -11.45 -12.70
N GLY A 153 -11.53 -11.54 -13.90
CA GLY A 153 -10.85 -12.03 -15.10
C GLY A 153 -9.71 -11.12 -15.58
N GLN A 154 -9.91 -9.79 -15.55
CA GLN A 154 -8.84 -8.83 -15.89
C GLN A 154 -7.68 -8.91 -14.90
N VAL A 155 -7.95 -9.09 -13.60
CA VAL A 155 -6.89 -9.27 -12.60
C VAL A 155 -6.12 -10.57 -12.84
N ALA A 156 -6.81 -11.69 -13.09
CA ALA A 156 -6.15 -12.96 -13.40
C ALA A 156 -5.27 -12.87 -14.67
N ALA A 157 -5.74 -12.15 -15.69
CA ALA A 157 -4.97 -11.89 -16.91
C ALA A 157 -3.73 -11.03 -16.63
N SER A 158 -3.88 -9.95 -15.83
CA SER A 158 -2.76 -9.12 -15.39
C SER A 158 -1.71 -9.94 -14.64
N LYS A 159 -2.12 -10.86 -13.75
CA LYS A 159 -1.18 -11.75 -13.04
C LYS A 159 -0.40 -12.66 -13.98
N SER A 160 -0.99 -13.06 -15.12
CA SER A 160 -0.27 -13.84 -16.13
C SER A 160 0.79 -12.98 -16.85
N GLN A 161 0.48 -11.71 -17.13
CA GLN A 161 1.44 -10.76 -17.68
C GLN A 161 2.56 -10.41 -16.68
N ASP A 162 2.21 -10.18 -15.42
CA ASP A 162 3.14 -9.93 -14.31
C ASP A 162 4.15 -11.07 -14.20
N ARG A 163 3.68 -12.32 -14.29
CA ARG A 163 4.57 -13.48 -14.29
C ARG A 163 5.59 -13.41 -15.43
N ALA A 164 5.14 -13.18 -16.66
CA ALA A 164 6.02 -13.13 -17.81
C ALA A 164 7.06 -11.99 -17.70
N MET A 165 6.67 -10.84 -17.14
CA MET A 165 7.59 -9.73 -16.87
C MET A 165 8.61 -10.06 -15.78
N LEU A 166 8.16 -10.71 -14.70
CA LEU A 166 9.01 -11.11 -13.60
C LEU A 166 10.04 -12.15 -14.03
N GLU A 167 9.63 -13.17 -14.81
CA GLU A 167 10.55 -14.19 -15.32
C GLU A 167 11.67 -13.60 -16.18
N ARG A 168 11.33 -12.65 -17.06
CA ARG A 168 12.34 -11.91 -17.84
C ARG A 168 13.27 -11.12 -16.92
N GLY A 169 12.73 -10.40 -15.94
CA GLY A 169 13.53 -9.66 -14.97
C GLY A 169 14.49 -10.54 -14.16
N LEU A 170 14.03 -11.70 -13.71
CA LEU A 170 14.85 -12.67 -12.97
C LEU A 170 15.95 -13.31 -13.85
N ALA A 171 15.73 -13.41 -15.17
CA ALA A 171 16.72 -13.91 -16.11
C ALA A 171 17.75 -12.83 -16.47
N ASP A 172 17.29 -11.59 -16.71
CA ASP A 172 18.13 -10.46 -17.10
C ASP A 172 19.06 -10.00 -15.96
N PHE A 173 18.62 -10.12 -14.70
CA PHE A 173 19.34 -9.58 -13.54
C PHE A 173 19.67 -10.69 -12.50
N PRO A 174 20.91 -11.20 -12.48
CA PRO A 174 21.33 -12.21 -11.51
C PRO A 174 21.32 -11.72 -10.06
N VAL A 175 21.13 -12.64 -9.11
CA VAL A 175 21.04 -12.32 -7.67
C VAL A 175 22.22 -11.49 -7.13
N ALA A 176 23.44 -11.72 -7.62
CA ALA A 176 24.61 -10.97 -7.21
C ALA A 176 24.49 -9.48 -7.56
N LEU A 177 23.94 -9.16 -8.74
CA LEU A 177 23.67 -7.80 -9.18
C LEU A 177 22.57 -7.15 -8.34
N VAL A 178 21.49 -7.87 -8.08
CA VAL A 178 20.39 -7.37 -7.23
C VAL A 178 20.86 -7.11 -5.80
N ARG A 179 21.75 -7.94 -5.25
CA ARG A 179 22.38 -7.70 -3.94
C ARG A 179 23.25 -6.44 -3.93
N LYS A 180 24.04 -6.20 -4.98
CA LYS A 180 24.80 -4.94 -5.12
C LYS A 180 23.86 -3.73 -5.14
N ALA A 181 22.77 -3.80 -5.91
CA ALA A 181 21.76 -2.73 -5.98
C ALA A 181 21.10 -2.49 -4.61
N LEU A 182 20.72 -3.55 -3.89
CA LEU A 182 20.15 -3.42 -2.54
C LEU A 182 21.13 -2.78 -1.56
N ALA A 183 22.41 -3.19 -1.59
CA ALA A 183 23.43 -2.60 -0.72
C ALA A 183 23.64 -1.10 -1.00
N LEU A 184 23.62 -0.70 -2.28
CA LEU A 184 23.74 0.70 -2.67
C LEU A 184 22.51 1.54 -2.27
N LEU A 185 21.31 0.99 -2.44
CA LEU A 185 20.08 1.66 -2.03
C LEU A 185 19.98 1.81 -0.51
N ALA A 186 20.46 0.82 0.25
CA ALA A 186 20.43 0.81 1.70
C ALA A 186 21.50 1.68 2.36
N SER A 187 22.49 2.18 1.61
CA SER A 187 23.55 3.06 2.14
C SER A 187 23.16 4.54 2.17
N ASP A 188 21.93 4.89 1.79
CA ASP A 188 21.41 6.27 1.66
C ASP A 188 22.29 7.17 0.76
N SER A 189 23.10 6.57 -0.11
CA SER A 189 24.00 7.27 -1.04
C SER A 189 23.32 7.82 -2.30
N LEU A 190 22.10 7.34 -2.60
CA LEU A 190 21.28 7.74 -3.74
C LEU A 190 20.07 8.54 -3.27
N PHE A 191 19.70 9.59 -4.00
CA PHE A 191 18.58 10.43 -3.63
C PHE A 191 17.25 9.66 -3.71
N ARG A 192 16.46 9.67 -2.62
CA ARG A 192 15.18 8.96 -2.51
C ARG A 192 15.28 7.44 -2.73
N SER A 193 16.39 6.83 -2.32
CA SER A 193 16.64 5.38 -2.47
C SER A 193 15.55 4.52 -1.83
N GLU A 194 14.89 5.00 -0.78
CA GLU A 194 13.82 4.30 -0.04
C GLU A 194 12.68 3.83 -0.94
N LYS A 195 12.47 4.48 -2.09
CA LYS A 195 11.47 4.13 -3.11
C LYS A 195 11.74 2.78 -3.77
N CYS A 196 13.00 2.34 -3.82
CA CYS A 196 13.42 1.12 -4.50
C CYS A 196 13.90 0.01 -3.54
N VAL A 197 14.15 0.32 -2.26
CA VAL A 197 14.67 -0.65 -1.28
C VAL A 197 13.75 -1.87 -1.15
N ALA A 198 12.44 -1.67 -1.05
CA ALA A 198 11.48 -2.76 -0.86
C ALA A 198 11.44 -3.71 -2.06
N VAL A 199 11.45 -3.21 -3.29
CA VAL A 199 11.46 -4.06 -4.49
C VAL A 199 12.81 -4.77 -4.66
N ALA A 200 13.93 -4.12 -4.37
CA ALA A 200 15.25 -4.74 -4.41
C ALA A 200 15.36 -5.90 -3.40
N ARG A 201 14.90 -5.69 -2.17
CA ARG A 201 14.86 -6.73 -1.13
C ARG A 201 13.98 -7.90 -1.52
N TRP A 202 12.76 -7.62 -1.99
CA TRP A 202 11.84 -8.64 -2.47
C TRP A 202 12.42 -9.48 -3.62
N LEU A 203 13.16 -8.85 -4.55
CA LEU A 203 13.84 -9.56 -5.63
C LEU A 203 14.96 -10.47 -5.13
N VAL A 204 15.80 -10.00 -4.18
CA VAL A 204 16.85 -10.84 -3.57
C VAL A 204 16.23 -12.06 -2.91
N GLU A 205 15.22 -11.87 -2.05
CA GLU A 205 14.51 -12.95 -1.35
C GLU A 205 13.90 -13.94 -2.35
N LEU A 206 13.30 -13.45 -3.44
CA LEU A 206 12.73 -14.32 -4.47
C LEU A 206 13.81 -15.12 -5.21
N HIS A 207 14.95 -14.51 -5.55
CA HIS A 207 16.07 -15.24 -6.16
C HIS A 207 16.57 -16.35 -5.24
N GLU A 208 16.74 -16.08 -3.95
CA GLU A 208 17.24 -17.03 -2.96
C GLU A 208 16.25 -18.18 -2.74
N HIS A 209 14.95 -17.87 -2.60
CA HIS A 209 13.90 -18.88 -2.48
C HIS A 209 13.85 -19.79 -3.72
N ARG A 210 13.96 -19.22 -4.94
CA ARG A 210 14.03 -20.02 -6.17
C ARG A 210 15.31 -20.85 -6.23
N ALA A 211 16.45 -20.32 -5.82
CA ALA A 211 17.73 -21.03 -5.83
C ALA A 211 17.75 -22.21 -4.84
N ALA A 212 17.08 -22.08 -3.69
CA ALA A 212 16.95 -23.16 -2.71
C ALA A 212 16.12 -24.36 -3.23
N ALA A 213 15.24 -24.14 -4.21
CA ALA A 213 14.44 -25.19 -4.81
C ALA A 213 15.22 -25.98 -5.88
N LYS A 214 15.46 -27.26 -5.58
CA LYS A 214 16.20 -28.19 -6.47
C LYS A 214 15.45 -28.47 -7.79
N ASN A 215 14.12 -28.57 -7.74
CA ASN A 215 13.28 -28.90 -8.89
C ASN A 215 12.75 -27.64 -9.61
N ALA A 216 12.84 -27.63 -10.95
CA ALA A 216 12.29 -26.58 -11.80
C ALA A 216 10.79 -26.33 -11.57
N ARG A 217 10.01 -27.38 -11.33
CA ARG A 217 8.57 -27.26 -11.05
C ARG A 217 8.29 -26.55 -9.73
N VAL A 218 9.12 -26.77 -8.70
CA VAL A 218 8.98 -26.05 -7.43
C VAL A 218 9.37 -24.58 -7.59
N ARG A 219 10.40 -24.28 -8.39
CA ARG A 219 10.76 -22.89 -8.75
C ARG A 219 9.63 -22.18 -9.49
N ASP A 220 8.93 -22.88 -10.37
CA ASP A 220 7.74 -22.39 -11.06
C ASP A 220 6.64 -21.99 -10.08
N HIS A 221 6.31 -22.88 -9.15
CA HIS A 221 5.29 -22.62 -8.11
C HIS A 221 5.67 -21.45 -7.20
N ILE A 222 6.94 -21.34 -6.79
CA ILE A 222 7.44 -20.19 -6.02
C ILE A 222 7.25 -18.88 -6.80
N THR A 223 7.49 -18.92 -8.11
CA THR A 223 7.32 -17.75 -8.99
C THR A 223 5.84 -17.35 -9.07
N TRP A 224 4.92 -18.31 -9.23
CA TRP A 224 3.49 -18.04 -9.18
C TRP A 224 3.03 -17.47 -7.83
N LEU A 225 3.51 -18.04 -6.74
CA LEU A 225 3.20 -17.56 -5.39
C LEU A 225 3.67 -16.11 -5.20
N ALA A 226 4.87 -15.79 -5.66
CA ALA A 226 5.42 -14.44 -5.63
C ALA A 226 4.56 -13.47 -6.44
N VAL A 227 4.13 -13.84 -7.66
CA VAL A 227 3.26 -13.02 -8.52
C VAL A 227 1.89 -12.76 -7.89
N ALA A 228 1.29 -13.78 -7.25
CA ALA A 228 -0.01 -13.65 -6.61
C ALA A 228 -0.01 -12.60 -5.49
N GLY A 229 1.06 -12.57 -4.69
CA GLY A 229 1.22 -11.64 -3.57
C GLY A 229 2.02 -10.36 -3.87
N ALA A 230 2.57 -10.20 -5.08
CA ALA A 230 3.44 -9.07 -5.42
C ALA A 230 2.70 -7.73 -5.29
N PRO A 231 3.31 -6.74 -4.60
CA PRO A 231 2.82 -5.36 -4.62
C PRO A 231 2.82 -4.78 -6.04
N ALA A 232 1.97 -3.78 -6.28
CA ALA A 232 1.82 -3.16 -7.59
C ALA A 232 3.17 -2.66 -8.12
N GLY A 233 3.55 -3.08 -9.34
CA GLY A 233 4.80 -2.70 -9.98
C GLY A 233 6.01 -3.59 -9.66
N HIS A 234 5.97 -4.45 -8.64
CA HIS A 234 7.14 -5.26 -8.26
C HIS A 234 7.55 -6.30 -9.32
N CYS A 235 6.59 -6.82 -10.10
CA CYS A 235 6.88 -7.73 -11.21
C CYS A 235 7.46 -7.02 -12.45
N HIS A 236 7.42 -5.68 -12.51
CA HIS A 236 7.87 -4.87 -13.65
C HIS A 236 9.35 -4.49 -13.54
N VAL A 237 10.20 -5.45 -13.18
CA VAL A 237 11.61 -5.24 -12.79
C VAL A 237 12.36 -4.35 -13.78
N ARG A 238 12.37 -4.73 -15.06
CA ARG A 238 13.13 -4.03 -16.10
C ARG A 238 12.59 -2.64 -16.42
N SER A 239 11.27 -2.48 -16.49
CA SER A 239 10.61 -1.21 -16.84
C SER A 239 10.52 -0.23 -15.67
N GLY A 240 10.80 -0.67 -14.44
CA GLY A 240 10.79 0.16 -13.25
C GLY A 240 12.11 0.89 -13.03
N MET A 241 12.12 1.77 -12.01
CA MET A 241 13.34 2.49 -11.64
C MET A 241 14.46 1.57 -11.15
N ILE A 242 14.10 0.47 -10.47
CA ILE A 242 15.06 -0.56 -10.07
C ILE A 242 15.76 -1.18 -11.29
N GLY A 243 15.04 -1.39 -12.39
CA GLY A 243 15.60 -1.89 -13.64
C GLY A 243 16.67 -0.97 -14.22
N THR A 244 16.44 0.35 -14.21
CA THR A 244 17.47 1.31 -14.61
C THR A 244 18.74 1.18 -13.77
N LEU A 245 18.59 1.09 -12.44
CA LEU A 245 19.74 0.94 -11.55
C LEU A 245 20.49 -0.37 -11.83
N LEU A 246 19.76 -1.47 -12.05
CA LEU A 246 20.35 -2.76 -12.38
C LEU A 246 21.08 -2.75 -13.73
N GLU A 247 20.52 -2.09 -14.74
CA GLU A 247 21.16 -1.90 -16.05
C GLU A 247 22.45 -1.07 -15.94
N ASP A 248 22.42 0.05 -15.21
CA ASP A 248 23.59 0.90 -15.01
C ASP A 248 24.68 0.16 -14.20
N LEU A 249 24.31 -0.68 -13.21
CA LEU A 249 25.25 -1.54 -12.48
C LEU A 249 25.80 -2.70 -13.33
N ALA A 250 24.97 -3.28 -14.21
CA ALA A 250 25.39 -4.36 -15.11
C ALA A 250 26.37 -3.86 -16.19
N ALA A 251 26.28 -2.57 -16.54
CA ALA A 251 27.20 -1.88 -17.43
C ALA A 251 28.50 -1.43 -16.75
N ASP A 252 28.74 -1.79 -15.48
CA ASP A 252 29.89 -1.39 -14.67
C ASP A 252 30.16 0.13 -14.70
N MET A 253 29.08 0.92 -14.71
CA MET A 253 29.18 2.37 -14.78
C MET A 253 29.84 2.97 -13.53
N PRO A 254 30.68 4.01 -13.65
CA PRO A 254 31.24 4.72 -12.49
C PRO A 254 30.13 5.26 -11.58
N PHE A 255 30.36 5.17 -10.26
CA PHE A 255 29.36 5.51 -9.25
C PHE A 255 28.76 6.92 -9.44
N GLU A 256 29.58 7.94 -9.70
CA GLU A 256 29.10 9.32 -9.89
C GLU A 256 28.15 9.46 -11.10
N THR A 257 28.43 8.76 -12.19
CA THR A 257 27.56 8.78 -13.39
C THR A 257 26.25 8.04 -13.13
N LEU A 258 26.32 6.88 -12.47
CA LEU A 258 25.14 6.12 -12.04
C LEU A 258 24.28 6.96 -11.09
N LYS A 259 24.89 7.59 -10.09
CA LYS A 259 24.21 8.46 -9.12
C LYS A 259 23.50 9.61 -9.83
N ALA A 260 24.18 10.32 -10.73
CA ALA A 260 23.58 11.43 -11.48
C ALA A 260 22.36 10.98 -12.31
N ARG A 261 22.43 9.82 -12.99
CA ARG A 261 21.31 9.26 -13.77
C ARG A 261 20.15 8.83 -12.87
N PHE A 262 20.45 8.19 -11.75
CA PHE A 262 19.45 7.79 -10.77
C PHE A 262 18.71 9.01 -10.22
N ASP A 263 19.46 10.00 -9.72
CA ASP A 263 18.93 11.23 -9.14
C ASP A 263 18.07 12.01 -10.16
N ALA A 264 18.50 12.10 -11.42
CA ALA A 264 17.74 12.75 -12.49
C ALA A 264 16.37 12.09 -12.72
N LYS A 265 16.30 10.75 -12.71
CA LYS A 265 15.03 10.02 -12.85
C LYS A 265 14.18 10.07 -11.58
N MET A 266 14.81 10.13 -10.41
CA MET A 266 14.16 10.21 -9.09
C MET A 266 13.72 11.63 -8.70
N HIS A 267 14.12 12.63 -9.48
CA HIS A 267 13.76 14.01 -9.28
C HIS A 267 12.22 14.15 -9.12
N PRO A 268 11.70 14.89 -8.12
CA PRO A 268 10.27 14.89 -7.80
C PRO A 268 9.35 15.43 -8.92
N LEU A 269 9.90 16.20 -9.86
CA LEU A 269 9.16 16.68 -11.04
C LEU A 269 9.07 15.65 -12.18
N HIS A 270 9.84 14.56 -12.12
CA HIS A 270 9.93 13.55 -13.17
C HIS A 270 9.43 12.18 -12.71
N TYR A 271 9.82 11.73 -11.52
CA TYR A 271 9.49 10.40 -11.03
C TYR A 271 7.97 10.18 -10.92
N LEU A 272 7.44 9.22 -11.68
CA LEU A 272 6.01 8.90 -11.77
C LEU A 272 5.10 10.10 -12.13
N ARG A 273 5.66 11.17 -12.72
CA ARG A 273 4.94 12.36 -13.15
C ARG A 273 4.89 12.41 -14.67
N PRO A 274 3.72 12.16 -15.28
CA PRO A 274 3.60 12.24 -16.72
C PRO A 274 3.86 13.65 -17.24
N GLN A 275 4.66 13.74 -18.31
CA GLN A 275 5.03 15.03 -18.92
C GLN A 275 4.11 15.40 -20.09
N SER A 276 3.54 14.41 -20.77
CA SER A 276 2.60 14.62 -21.88
C SER A 276 1.18 14.90 -21.37
N ALA A 277 0.43 15.75 -22.07
CA ALA A 277 -1.01 15.91 -21.86
C ALA A 277 -1.77 14.57 -22.00
N PRO A 278 -2.89 14.38 -21.28
CA PRO A 278 -3.72 13.18 -21.42
C PRO A 278 -4.40 13.13 -22.80
N SER A 279 -4.57 11.92 -23.33
CA SER A 279 -5.39 11.71 -24.53
C SER A 279 -6.87 11.65 -24.17
N ALA A 280 -7.77 11.83 -25.16
CA ALA A 280 -9.22 11.70 -24.96
C ALA A 280 -9.61 10.35 -24.33
N GLY A 281 -8.96 9.27 -24.74
CA GLY A 281 -9.16 7.94 -24.14
C GLY A 281 -8.71 7.87 -22.67
N ASN A 282 -7.62 8.55 -22.29
CA ASN A 282 -7.18 8.59 -20.89
C ASN A 282 -8.13 9.41 -20.01
N ILE A 283 -8.71 10.48 -20.55
CA ILE A 283 -9.74 11.28 -19.87
C ILE A 283 -11.01 10.43 -19.67
N ALA A 284 -11.52 9.80 -20.74
CA ALA A 284 -12.70 8.94 -20.63
C ALA A 284 -12.50 7.76 -19.66
N GLN A 285 -11.29 7.20 -19.59
CA GLN A 285 -10.96 6.18 -18.61
C GLN A 285 -10.90 6.74 -17.18
N ALA A 286 -10.44 7.98 -17.00
CA ALA A 286 -10.41 8.65 -15.70
C ALA A 286 -11.82 8.86 -15.16
N GLU A 287 -12.75 9.35 -15.99
CA GLU A 287 -14.16 9.53 -15.61
C GLU A 287 -14.77 8.21 -15.13
N LYS A 288 -14.58 7.12 -15.89
CA LYS A 288 -15.06 5.78 -15.51
C LYS A 288 -14.49 5.29 -14.17
N ILE A 289 -13.18 5.49 -13.94
CA ILE A 289 -12.54 5.08 -12.69
C ILE A 289 -13.03 5.93 -11.52
N VAL A 290 -13.15 7.24 -11.71
CA VAL A 290 -13.62 8.16 -10.67
C VAL A 290 -15.06 7.84 -10.27
N GLU A 291 -15.92 7.58 -11.26
CA GLU A 291 -17.31 7.15 -11.07
C GLU A 291 -17.39 5.79 -10.35
N ALA A 292 -16.68 4.77 -10.85
CA ALA A 292 -16.67 3.43 -10.26
C ALA A 292 -16.18 3.41 -8.80
N LEU A 293 -15.27 4.33 -8.44
CA LEU A 293 -14.75 4.48 -7.08
C LEU A 293 -15.54 5.50 -6.23
N ALA A 294 -16.58 6.14 -6.78
CA ALA A 294 -17.33 7.22 -6.16
C ALA A 294 -16.43 8.36 -5.60
N SER A 295 -15.31 8.63 -6.28
CA SER A 295 -14.18 9.40 -5.73
C SER A 295 -14.11 10.86 -6.17
N ALA A 296 -15.11 11.35 -6.92
CA ALA A 296 -15.13 12.73 -7.42
C ALA A 296 -15.01 13.75 -6.28
N GLY A 297 -15.71 13.52 -5.16
CA GLY A 297 -15.65 14.38 -3.97
C GLY A 297 -14.28 14.42 -3.29
N SER A 298 -13.41 13.44 -3.55
CA SER A 298 -12.07 13.34 -2.95
C SER A 298 -11.03 14.20 -3.68
N LEU A 299 -11.34 14.64 -4.91
CA LEU A 299 -10.44 15.44 -5.73
C LEU A 299 -10.39 16.91 -5.29
N ALA A 300 -11.48 17.44 -4.74
CA ALA A 300 -11.53 18.80 -4.21
C ALA A 300 -10.75 18.90 -2.89
N ARG A 301 -9.88 19.90 -2.77
CA ARG A 301 -8.92 20.05 -1.66
C ARG A 301 -9.06 21.41 -0.99
N ARG A 302 -8.79 21.44 0.31
CA ARG A 302 -8.64 22.67 1.09
C ARG A 302 -7.34 22.68 1.86
N PHE A 303 -6.87 23.85 2.24
CA PHE A 303 -5.76 23.96 3.20
C PHE A 303 -6.15 23.27 4.51
N ALA A 304 -5.22 22.53 5.08
CA ALA A 304 -5.43 21.87 6.35
C ALA A 304 -5.33 22.90 7.49
N LYS A 305 -6.20 22.70 8.47
CA LYS A 305 -6.16 23.37 9.77
C LYS A 305 -5.40 22.50 10.76
N LEU A 306 -4.98 23.08 11.88
CA LEU A 306 -4.26 22.35 12.93
C LEU A 306 -5.05 21.12 13.43
N GLU A 307 -6.38 21.22 13.51
CA GLU A 307 -7.30 20.13 13.88
C GLU A 307 -7.33 18.95 12.88
N ASP A 308 -6.89 19.15 11.64
CA ASP A 308 -6.79 18.09 10.64
C ASP A 308 -5.51 17.23 10.83
N LEU A 309 -4.57 17.66 11.68
CA LEU A 309 -3.22 17.10 11.78
C LEU A 309 -3.07 16.16 12.99
N GLN A 310 -2.33 15.06 12.80
CA GLN A 310 -1.91 14.19 13.90
C GLN A 310 -0.56 14.65 14.43
N ALA A 311 -0.58 15.56 15.41
CA ALA A 311 0.60 16.15 15.98
C ALA A 311 1.35 15.18 16.91
N LEU A 312 2.67 15.09 16.72
CA LEU A 312 3.59 14.45 17.68
C LEU A 312 3.77 15.33 18.92
N TRP A 313 3.68 16.64 18.75
CA TRP A 313 3.77 17.62 19.83
C TRP A 313 2.85 18.80 19.56
N LEU A 314 2.17 19.26 20.61
CA LEU A 314 1.43 20.51 20.67
C LEU A 314 1.97 21.33 21.86
N PRO A 315 1.94 22.68 21.79
CA PRO A 315 2.24 23.51 22.95
C PRO A 315 1.37 23.11 24.14
N LYS A 316 1.97 23.06 25.33
CA LYS A 316 1.20 22.88 26.56
C LYS A 316 0.40 24.16 26.80
N VAL A 317 -0.84 24.18 26.33
CA VAL A 317 -1.81 25.21 26.73
C VAL A 317 -2.18 24.89 28.17
N GLU A 318 -1.73 25.72 29.12
CA GLU A 318 -2.24 25.60 30.48
C GLU A 318 -3.76 25.83 30.43
N ALA A 319 -4.52 24.82 30.86
CA ALA A 319 -5.92 25.03 31.20
C ALA A 319 -5.96 26.17 32.21
N ARG A 320 -6.65 27.26 31.84
CA ARG A 320 -7.00 28.32 32.79
C ARG A 320 -7.78 27.61 33.89
N ALA A 321 -7.17 27.40 35.05
CA ALA A 321 -7.93 26.97 36.22
C ALA A 321 -9.10 27.97 36.34
N PRO A 322 -10.36 27.53 36.46
CA PRO A 322 -11.45 28.45 36.70
C PRO A 322 -11.08 29.20 37.97
N GLY A 323 -10.67 30.46 37.82
CA GLY A 323 -10.22 31.26 38.93
C GLY A 323 -11.33 31.28 39.97
N LYS A 324 -11.00 30.95 41.22
CA LYS A 324 -11.94 31.17 42.33
C LYS A 324 -12.41 32.62 42.25
N GLY A 325 -13.73 32.77 42.21
CA GLY A 325 -14.43 33.94 41.68
C GLY A 325 -14.00 35.30 42.23
N GLY A 326 -14.00 36.28 41.34
CA GLY A 326 -13.87 37.71 41.60
C GLY A 326 -13.94 38.48 40.29
N VAL A 327 -14.43 39.72 40.31
CA VAL A 327 -14.59 40.59 39.11
C VAL A 327 -13.29 40.74 38.33
N PHE A 328 -12.13 40.59 38.98
CA PHE A 328 -10.79 40.71 38.38
C PHE A 328 -10.11 39.36 38.07
N ALA A 329 -10.81 38.22 38.19
CA ALA A 329 -10.24 36.91 37.87
C ALA A 329 -9.86 36.75 36.37
N HIS A 330 -10.28 37.70 35.53
CA HIS A 330 -9.89 37.81 34.13
C HIS A 330 -8.53 38.52 33.93
N LEU A 331 -8.01 39.23 34.93
CA LEU A 331 -6.72 39.91 34.87
C LEU A 331 -5.59 38.89 35.02
N THR A 332 -4.63 38.93 34.10
CA THR A 332 -3.47 38.02 34.09
C THR A 332 -2.31 38.77 34.72
N THR A 333 -1.72 38.23 35.79
CA THR A 333 -0.48 38.76 36.35
C THR A 333 0.65 38.55 35.34
N ARG A 334 1.60 39.51 35.28
CA ARG A 334 2.76 39.44 34.39
C ARG A 334 3.56 38.17 34.72
N ARG A 335 3.68 37.25 33.77
CA ARG A 335 4.57 36.10 33.88
C ARG A 335 6.01 36.56 33.74
N ASP A 336 6.89 36.00 34.54
CA ASP A 336 8.33 36.17 34.33
C ASP A 336 8.71 35.56 32.98
N ALA A 337 9.56 36.28 32.24
CA ALA A 337 10.10 35.77 30.99
C ALA A 337 10.96 34.53 31.29
N PRO A 338 10.92 33.50 30.44
CA PRO A 338 11.77 32.33 30.64
C PRO A 338 13.24 32.74 30.63
N MET A 339 14.03 32.15 31.53
CA MET A 339 15.45 32.42 31.65
C MET A 339 16.19 31.76 30.50
N ASP A 340 17.02 32.51 29.78
CA ASP A 340 17.88 31.94 28.74
C ASP A 340 19.00 31.11 29.35
N SER A 341 19.15 29.86 28.89
CA SER A 341 20.31 29.05 29.21
C SER A 341 21.58 29.70 28.65
N PRO A 342 22.66 29.85 29.44
CA PRO A 342 23.91 30.43 28.97
C PRO A 342 24.70 29.50 28.05
N ALA A 343 24.29 28.24 27.90
CA ALA A 343 24.98 27.26 27.08
C ALA A 343 24.82 27.58 25.57
N PRO A 344 25.85 27.27 24.75
CA PRO A 344 25.72 27.35 23.30
C PRO A 344 24.65 26.36 22.78
N PRO A 345 24.12 26.55 21.56
CA PRO A 345 23.15 25.63 20.99
C PRO A 345 23.67 24.19 20.96
N ALA A 346 22.93 23.28 21.59
CA ALA A 346 23.28 21.86 21.57
C ALA A 346 22.92 21.25 20.21
N VAL A 347 23.90 20.70 19.50
CA VAL A 347 23.67 19.98 18.24
C VAL A 347 23.03 18.63 18.54
N MET A 348 21.92 18.33 17.87
CA MET A 348 21.21 17.06 18.01
C MET A 348 20.41 16.69 16.78
N THR A 349 20.12 15.41 16.68
CA THR A 349 19.30 14.80 15.63
C THR A 349 17.82 14.96 15.97
N TRP A 350 16.93 14.93 14.96
CA TRP A 350 15.49 14.94 15.19
C TRP A 350 15.02 13.84 16.13
N THR A 351 15.47 12.59 15.95
CA THR A 351 15.04 11.45 16.78
C THR A 351 15.38 11.66 18.24
N LYS A 352 16.60 12.14 18.54
CA LYS A 352 16.99 12.52 19.90
C LYS A 352 16.13 13.66 20.45
N LEU A 353 15.90 14.74 19.67
CA LEU A 353 15.03 15.84 20.09
C LEU A 353 13.61 15.35 20.41
N ALA A 354 13.05 14.49 19.56
CA ALA A 354 11.73 13.91 19.72
C ALA A 354 11.60 13.04 20.98
N GLN A 355 12.64 12.28 21.31
CA GLN A 355 12.65 11.39 22.47
C GLN A 355 12.95 12.11 23.79
N THR A 356 13.87 13.09 23.79
CA THR A 356 14.40 13.67 25.03
C THR A 356 13.93 15.08 25.33
N VAL A 357 13.47 15.84 24.33
CA VAL A 357 13.12 17.26 24.49
C VAL A 357 11.62 17.51 24.29
N LEU A 358 11.00 16.96 23.24
CA LEU A 358 9.57 17.19 22.97
C LEU A 358 8.64 16.82 24.14
N PRO A 359 8.84 15.73 24.92
CA PRO A 359 7.92 15.37 26.01
C PRO A 359 7.86 16.43 27.13
N THR A 360 8.96 17.15 27.35
CA THR A 360 9.04 18.17 28.41
C THR A 360 8.76 19.57 27.88
N ALA A 361 8.95 19.83 26.59
CA ALA A 361 8.74 21.12 25.93
C ALA A 361 7.36 21.74 26.19
N GLU A 362 7.35 22.98 26.68
CA GLU A 362 6.16 23.82 26.88
C GLU A 362 5.92 24.70 25.65
N THR A 363 6.99 25.34 25.15
CA THR A 363 6.98 26.10 23.89
C THR A 363 8.19 25.75 23.05
N ILE A 364 8.02 25.82 21.73
CA ILE A 364 9.08 25.65 20.74
C ILE A 364 9.01 26.84 19.80
N GLU A 365 10.15 27.41 19.45
CA GLU A 365 10.30 28.45 18.45
C GLU A 365 11.38 28.02 17.45
N LEU A 366 11.14 28.22 16.16
CA LEU A 366 12.07 27.93 15.08
C LEU A 366 12.70 29.22 14.56
N PHE A 367 14.02 29.27 14.47
CA PHE A 367 14.72 30.33 13.77
C PHE A 367 14.55 30.17 12.26
N ILE A 368 14.06 31.22 11.62
CA ILE A 368 13.85 31.26 10.17
C ILE A 368 15.09 31.87 9.52
N PRO A 369 15.92 31.08 8.82
CA PRO A 369 17.13 31.59 8.19
C PRO A 369 16.80 32.49 6.99
N GLU A 370 17.79 33.25 6.53
CA GLU A 370 17.73 33.91 5.23
C GLU A 370 17.79 32.88 4.09
N GLY A 371 17.18 33.24 2.96
CA GLY A 371 17.21 32.42 1.75
C GLY A 371 16.09 31.38 1.66
N LYS A 372 16.18 30.53 0.64
CA LYS A 372 15.13 29.57 0.30
C LYS A 372 15.17 28.36 1.23
N GLN A 373 14.00 27.99 1.74
CA GLN A 373 13.82 26.77 2.55
C GLN A 373 12.62 25.95 2.08
N SER A 374 12.51 24.73 2.60
CA SER A 374 11.42 23.79 2.36
C SER A 374 10.16 24.15 3.14
N TYR A 375 9.67 25.38 3.00
CA TYR A 375 8.36 25.75 3.52
C TYR A 375 7.25 24.99 2.80
N MET A 376 6.20 24.66 3.54
CA MET A 376 5.17 23.71 3.13
C MET A 376 3.79 24.09 3.66
N ALA A 377 2.75 23.59 2.99
CA ALA A 377 1.39 23.57 3.49
C ALA A 377 0.86 22.14 3.49
N PHE A 378 0.19 21.76 4.58
CA PHE A 378 -0.72 20.63 4.58
C PHE A 378 -2.02 20.97 3.88
N VAL A 379 -2.58 19.98 3.18
CA VAL A 379 -3.86 20.08 2.48
C VAL A 379 -4.66 18.82 2.75
N THR A 380 -5.97 18.94 2.80
CA THR A 380 -6.87 17.83 3.11
C THR A 380 -8.06 17.80 2.15
N ALA A 381 -8.83 16.73 2.20
CA ALA A 381 -10.05 16.61 1.40
C ALA A 381 -11.03 17.70 1.82
N GLN A 382 -11.61 18.39 0.84
CA GLN A 382 -12.66 19.36 1.12
C GLN A 382 -13.92 18.67 1.61
N ASN A 383 -14.25 17.51 1.03
CA ASN A 383 -15.32 16.65 1.50
C ASN A 383 -14.75 15.55 2.41
N PRO A 384 -14.97 15.60 3.73
CA PRO A 384 -14.47 14.60 4.66
C PRO A 384 -15.12 13.22 4.47
N ASP A 385 -16.32 13.13 3.90
CA ASP A 385 -17.04 11.88 3.69
C ASP A 385 -16.65 11.17 2.39
N ALA A 386 -15.89 11.85 1.52
CA ALA A 386 -15.48 11.29 0.23
C ALA A 386 -14.49 10.13 0.41
N PRO A 387 -14.54 9.09 -0.45
CA PRO A 387 -13.80 7.87 -0.24
C PRO A 387 -12.28 8.08 -0.38
N PRO A 388 -11.46 7.24 0.29
CA PRO A 388 -10.01 7.42 0.34
C PRO A 388 -9.29 7.21 -0.99
N ILE A 389 -8.49 8.21 -1.41
CA ILE A 389 -7.69 8.16 -2.66
C ILE A 389 -6.18 8.06 -2.47
N LEU A 390 -5.67 8.43 -1.29
CA LEU A 390 -4.24 8.38 -0.94
C LEU A 390 -3.86 6.98 -0.43
N GLN A 391 -2.61 6.56 -0.66
CA GLN A 391 -2.10 5.23 -0.25
C GLN A 391 -2.19 4.98 1.27
N TRP A 392 -2.09 6.04 2.09
CA TRP A 392 -2.22 5.97 3.55
C TRP A 392 -3.64 6.21 4.07
N ASP A 393 -4.61 6.61 3.23
CA ASP A 393 -6.00 6.89 3.62
C ASP A 393 -6.88 5.63 3.49
N ARG A 394 -7.65 5.29 4.53
CA ARG A 394 -8.50 4.09 4.56
C ARG A 394 -9.89 4.34 5.14
N PRO A 395 -10.93 3.59 4.69
CA PRO A 395 -12.29 3.81 5.17
C PRO A 395 -12.44 3.67 6.69
N ASP A 396 -11.71 2.73 7.29
CA ASP A 396 -11.70 2.44 8.73
C ASP A 396 -10.80 3.37 9.56
N ARG A 397 -9.85 4.06 8.91
CA ARG A 397 -8.93 5.01 9.55
C ARG A 397 -8.58 6.11 8.55
N ARG A 398 -9.40 7.16 8.53
CA ARG A 398 -9.25 8.27 7.59
C ARG A 398 -7.96 9.06 7.83
N ASN A 399 -7.23 9.29 6.76
CA ASN A 399 -6.08 10.18 6.69
C ASN A 399 -5.99 10.82 5.30
N PRO A 400 -6.91 11.75 4.96
CA PRO A 400 -6.94 12.40 3.67
C PRO A 400 -5.85 13.46 3.49
N VAL A 401 -4.96 13.66 4.47
CA VAL A 401 -3.99 14.74 4.49
C VAL A 401 -2.82 14.42 3.57
N SER A 402 -2.43 15.41 2.77
CA SER A 402 -1.18 15.45 2.00
C SER A 402 -0.48 16.79 2.26
N LEU A 403 0.69 17.00 1.66
CA LEU A 403 1.41 18.26 1.77
C LEU A 403 1.94 18.70 0.41
N TYR A 404 2.26 19.98 0.26
CA TYR A 404 3.07 20.44 -0.86
C TYR A 404 4.13 21.43 -0.40
N LEU A 405 5.18 21.54 -1.21
CA LEU A 405 6.22 22.54 -1.13
C LEU A 405 6.71 22.87 -2.55
N TYR A 406 7.37 24.00 -2.70
CA TYR A 406 7.99 24.38 -3.97
C TYR A 406 9.34 23.70 -4.14
N VAL A 407 9.59 23.16 -5.33
CA VAL A 407 10.90 22.59 -5.68
C VAL A 407 11.97 23.67 -5.59
N SER A 408 13.15 23.31 -5.09
CA SER A 408 14.24 24.23 -4.76
C SER A 408 13.94 25.23 -3.63
N GLY A 409 12.86 25.01 -2.88
CA GLY A 409 12.47 25.84 -1.75
C GLY A 409 11.89 27.19 -2.16
N SER A 410 11.49 27.96 -1.15
CA SER A 410 10.86 29.28 -1.30
C SER A 410 11.33 30.22 -0.21
N MET A 411 11.20 31.53 -0.45
CA MET A 411 11.57 32.55 0.54
C MET A 411 10.52 32.60 1.68
N PRO A 412 10.90 32.93 2.92
CA PRO A 412 9.96 32.98 4.05
C PRO A 412 8.80 33.96 3.84
N GLU A 413 9.00 35.07 3.13
CA GLU A 413 7.98 36.09 2.89
C GLU A 413 6.80 35.54 2.08
N VAL A 414 7.06 34.59 1.18
CA VAL A 414 6.03 33.87 0.43
C VAL A 414 5.07 33.15 1.38
N TRP A 415 5.56 32.76 2.54
CA TRP A 415 4.83 32.00 3.55
C TRP A 415 4.34 32.86 4.72
N ASN A 416 4.32 34.19 4.55
CA ASN A 416 3.99 35.14 5.62
C ASN A 416 4.93 35.04 6.84
N LEU A 417 6.17 34.61 6.62
CA LEU A 417 7.21 34.52 7.64
C LEU A 417 8.25 35.64 7.45
N ARG A 418 9.04 35.87 8.50
CA ARG A 418 10.13 36.85 8.49
C ARG A 418 11.45 36.14 8.74
N ALA A 419 12.42 36.30 7.84
CA ALA A 419 13.78 35.83 8.03
C ALA A 419 14.46 36.50 9.23
N GLY A 420 15.50 35.85 9.78
CA GLY A 420 16.33 36.36 10.86
C GLY A 420 15.64 36.40 12.23
N ARG A 421 14.50 35.72 12.39
CA ARG A 421 13.68 35.76 13.61
C ARG A 421 13.20 34.36 14.02
N PHE A 422 12.94 34.22 15.31
CA PHE A 422 12.25 33.07 15.87
C PHE A 422 10.74 33.21 15.65
N HIS A 423 10.12 32.15 15.14
CA HIS A 423 8.67 32.02 15.01
C HIS A 423 8.19 30.85 15.86
N ARG A 424 7.05 31.03 16.53
CA ARG A 424 6.50 29.98 17.40
C ARG A 424 6.06 28.78 16.56
N VAL A 425 6.41 27.59 17.04
CA VAL A 425 5.91 26.32 16.50
C VAL A 425 4.58 26.01 17.19
N THR A 426 3.53 25.77 16.41
CA THR A 426 2.18 25.43 16.88
C THR A 426 1.94 23.93 16.89
N ALA A 427 2.71 23.17 16.11
CA ALA A 427 2.78 21.71 16.19
C ALA A 427 4.06 21.17 15.56
N ALA A 428 4.51 20.02 16.05
CA ALA A 428 5.42 19.15 15.31
C ALA A 428 4.64 17.94 14.78
N VAL A 429 4.69 17.70 13.47
CA VAL A 429 3.83 16.74 12.79
C VAL A 429 4.68 15.88 11.86
N LEU A 430 4.63 14.56 12.00
CA LEU A 430 5.29 13.67 11.04
C LEU A 430 4.63 13.77 9.66
N PHE A 431 5.29 13.29 8.60
CA PHE A 431 4.62 13.19 7.30
C PHE A 431 3.33 12.36 7.39
N PRO A 432 2.27 12.68 6.61
CA PRO A 432 0.98 11.98 6.71
C PRO A 432 1.11 10.46 6.45
N SER A 433 2.07 10.06 5.61
CA SER A 433 2.43 8.66 5.33
C SER A 433 2.97 7.89 6.55
N MET A 434 3.29 8.58 7.65
CA MET A 434 3.88 8.03 8.88
C MET A 434 2.89 8.01 10.07
N TRP A 435 1.68 8.55 9.92
CA TRP A 435 0.72 8.65 11.03
C TRP A 435 0.13 7.31 11.46
N ASP A 436 0.14 6.31 10.58
CA ASP A 436 -0.25 4.96 10.93
C ASP A 436 0.97 4.06 11.16
N ALA A 437 1.35 3.93 12.44
CA ALA A 437 2.44 3.07 12.87
C ALA A 437 2.18 1.58 12.60
N GLU A 438 0.92 1.14 12.47
CA GLU A 438 0.58 -0.27 12.21
C GLU A 438 0.83 -0.66 10.75
N ARG A 439 0.82 0.32 9.84
CA ARG A 439 1.03 0.11 8.40
C ARG A 439 1.86 1.25 7.80
N PRO A 440 3.16 1.30 8.14
CA PRO A 440 4.04 2.37 7.70
C PRO A 440 4.17 2.37 6.18
N GLN A 441 4.10 3.54 5.56
CA GLN A 441 4.33 3.71 4.14
C GLN A 441 5.78 4.20 3.90
N ALA A 442 6.75 3.37 4.31
CA ALA A 442 8.17 3.75 4.38
C ALA A 442 8.76 4.20 3.02
N HIS A 443 8.20 3.73 1.90
CA HIS A 443 8.59 4.16 0.55
C HIS A 443 8.21 5.61 0.23
N HIS A 444 7.45 6.31 1.07
CA HIS A 444 7.26 7.76 0.94
C HIS A 444 8.32 8.59 1.67
N GLY A 445 9.30 7.94 2.30
CA GLY A 445 10.35 8.60 3.06
C GLY A 445 9.87 9.06 4.44
N ALA A 446 10.84 9.51 5.24
CA ALA A 446 10.60 10.05 6.56
C ALA A 446 10.79 11.57 6.58
N GLY A 447 9.98 12.24 7.39
CA GLY A 447 10.08 13.68 7.57
C GLY A 447 9.18 14.18 8.68
N VAL A 448 9.50 15.37 9.16
CA VAL A 448 8.71 16.13 10.13
C VAL A 448 8.44 17.52 9.58
N SER A 449 7.26 18.04 9.86
CA SER A 449 6.88 19.42 9.60
C SER A 449 6.70 20.14 10.93
N LEU A 450 7.41 21.25 11.09
CA LEU A 450 7.19 22.19 12.19
C LEU A 450 6.20 23.23 11.68
N VAL A 451 4.96 23.14 12.16
CA VAL A 451 3.88 24.08 11.82
C VAL A 451 4.14 25.38 12.56
N LEU A 452 4.09 26.51 11.86
CA LEU A 452 4.52 27.81 12.37
C LEU A 452 3.34 28.75 12.53
N GLU A 453 3.33 29.49 13.63
CA GLU A 453 2.31 30.50 13.91
C GLU A 453 2.29 31.57 12.81
N GLY A 454 1.12 31.80 12.23
CA GLY A 454 0.92 32.80 11.18
C GLY A 454 1.45 32.41 9.79
N ALA A 455 2.10 31.25 9.63
CA ALA A 455 2.54 30.79 8.33
C ALA A 455 1.35 30.49 7.42
N LYS A 456 1.40 30.98 6.19
CA LYS A 456 0.46 30.66 5.12
C LYS A 456 1.07 31.00 3.77
N ASP A 457 0.84 30.17 2.76
CA ASP A 457 1.28 30.50 1.40
C ASP A 457 0.46 31.69 0.89
N THR A 458 1.10 32.83 0.66
CA THR A 458 0.48 34.06 0.17
C THR A 458 0.37 34.10 -1.35
N THR A 459 1.13 33.27 -2.05
CA THR A 459 1.27 33.28 -3.52
C THR A 459 0.60 32.11 -4.22
N HIS A 460 0.10 31.11 -3.48
CA HIS A 460 -0.56 29.95 -4.08
C HIS A 460 -1.76 30.38 -4.94
N GLU A 461 -1.73 30.01 -6.23
CA GLU A 461 -2.80 30.26 -7.22
C GLU A 461 -3.38 28.97 -7.81
N ALA A 462 -2.53 27.95 -8.01
CA ALA A 462 -2.90 26.68 -8.63
C ALA A 462 -2.00 25.53 -8.14
N GLY A 463 -2.51 24.31 -8.26
CA GLY A 463 -1.86 23.09 -7.80
C GLY A 463 -2.63 22.48 -6.62
N GLY A 464 -3.29 21.35 -6.80
CA GLY A 464 -4.14 20.70 -5.79
C GLY A 464 -3.41 20.11 -4.56
N GLY A 465 -2.11 20.37 -4.40
CA GLY A 465 -1.32 19.91 -3.24
C GLY A 465 -1.25 18.38 -3.12
N MET A 466 -1.33 17.68 -4.24
CA MET A 466 -1.33 16.22 -4.34
C MET A 466 -0.54 15.79 -5.57
N PHE A 467 0.26 14.73 -5.43
CA PHE A 467 0.97 14.12 -6.55
C PHE A 467 0.36 12.75 -6.90
N PRO A 468 0.33 12.39 -8.20
CA PRO A 468 -0.16 11.07 -8.62
C PRO A 468 0.60 9.89 -8.00
N GLU A 469 1.86 10.09 -7.56
CA GLU A 469 2.64 9.07 -6.86
C GLU A 469 2.08 8.69 -5.48
N TRP A 470 1.17 9.49 -4.91
CA TRP A 470 0.53 9.22 -3.61
C TRP A 470 -0.83 8.56 -3.73
N LEU A 471 -1.37 8.51 -4.95
CA LEU A 471 -2.66 7.88 -5.21
C LEU A 471 -2.56 6.37 -5.12
N LYS A 472 -3.68 5.73 -4.78
CA LYS A 472 -3.84 4.27 -4.82
C LYS A 472 -3.66 3.71 -6.22
N SER A 473 -3.35 2.41 -6.29
CA SER A 473 -3.00 1.69 -7.51
C SER A 473 -4.07 1.73 -8.61
N GLU A 474 -5.33 1.85 -8.21
CA GLU A 474 -6.51 1.93 -9.04
C GLU A 474 -6.47 3.15 -9.98
N TYR A 475 -5.73 4.20 -9.60
CA TYR A 475 -5.56 5.41 -10.39
C TYR A 475 -4.34 5.39 -11.31
N HIS A 476 -3.49 4.35 -11.24
CA HIS A 476 -2.27 4.24 -12.08
C HIS A 476 -2.54 4.40 -13.58
N PRO A 477 -3.60 3.79 -14.17
CA PRO A 477 -3.90 3.92 -15.59
C PRO A 477 -4.23 5.35 -16.04
N VAL A 478 -4.62 6.22 -15.11
CA VAL A 478 -5.15 7.57 -15.38
C VAL A 478 -4.35 8.68 -14.71
N ARG A 479 -3.12 8.38 -14.28
CA ARG A 479 -2.19 9.37 -13.69
C ARG A 479 -2.01 10.61 -14.56
N LYS A 480 -2.03 10.48 -15.90
CA LYS A 480 -1.90 11.63 -16.83
C LYS A 480 -3.04 12.62 -16.64
N THR A 481 -4.28 12.15 -16.63
CA THR A 481 -5.45 13.00 -16.40
C THR A 481 -5.44 13.62 -15.01
N LEU A 482 -5.12 12.84 -13.96
CA LEU A 482 -5.10 13.35 -12.59
C LEU A 482 -3.98 14.37 -12.36
N GLU A 483 -2.80 14.14 -12.93
CA GLU A 483 -1.69 15.11 -12.94
C GLU A 483 -2.11 16.43 -13.60
N ALA A 484 -2.75 16.37 -14.77
CA ALA A 484 -3.25 17.56 -15.46
C ALA A 484 -4.33 18.28 -14.65
N HIS A 485 -5.27 17.54 -14.04
CA HIS A 485 -6.30 18.08 -13.17
C HIS A 485 -5.70 18.80 -11.96
N PHE A 486 -4.83 18.13 -11.19
CA PHE A 486 -4.24 18.72 -9.99
C PHE A 486 -3.34 19.91 -10.31
N ARG A 487 -2.68 19.94 -11.47
CA ARG A 487 -1.88 21.12 -11.88
C ARG A 487 -2.73 22.39 -12.01
N GLY A 488 -3.97 22.27 -12.49
CA GLY A 488 -4.89 23.41 -12.65
C GLY A 488 -5.85 23.61 -11.47
N ALA A 489 -5.91 22.68 -10.52
CA ALA A 489 -6.83 22.74 -9.39
C ALA A 489 -6.50 23.87 -8.43
N LYS A 490 -7.53 24.46 -7.81
CA LYS A 490 -7.40 25.44 -6.74
C LYS A 490 -7.66 24.77 -5.38
N ILE A 491 -6.87 25.13 -4.39
CA ILE A 491 -7.07 24.69 -3.01
C ILE A 491 -7.91 25.75 -2.28
N ALA A 492 -9.03 25.34 -1.70
CA ALA A 492 -9.91 26.23 -0.94
C ALA A 492 -9.36 26.57 0.46
N GLY A 493 -9.88 27.64 1.09
CA GLY A 493 -9.61 27.95 2.49
C GLY A 493 -8.20 28.52 2.78
N LYS A 494 -7.57 29.19 1.80
CA LYS A 494 -6.22 29.77 1.91
C LYS A 494 -6.06 30.69 3.13
N ASP A 495 -7.05 31.54 3.41
CA ASP A 495 -6.98 32.49 4.52
C ASP A 495 -7.21 31.86 5.90
N GLU A 496 -7.76 30.64 5.93
CA GLU A 496 -8.01 29.87 7.16
C GLU A 496 -6.90 28.85 7.44
N ALA A 497 -5.85 28.83 6.62
CA ALA A 497 -4.76 27.86 6.72
C ALA A 497 -4.00 28.03 8.04
N THR A 498 -3.92 26.95 8.83
CA THR A 498 -3.13 26.90 10.07
C THR A 498 -2.15 25.72 10.10
N GLY A 499 -2.16 24.86 9.07
CA GLY A 499 -1.23 23.75 8.88
C GLY A 499 -0.06 24.06 7.93
N CYS A 500 0.49 25.28 7.97
CA CYS A 500 1.67 25.64 7.17
C CYS A 500 2.91 25.79 8.05
N GLY A 501 4.10 25.58 7.47
CA GLY A 501 5.33 25.68 8.22
C GLY A 501 6.56 25.28 7.42
N LEU A 502 7.50 24.63 8.09
CA LEU A 502 8.75 24.17 7.48
C LEU A 502 8.88 22.65 7.57
N CYS A 503 9.24 22.02 6.46
CA CYS A 503 9.44 20.57 6.35
C CYS A 503 10.93 20.21 6.42
N LEU A 504 11.23 19.23 7.28
CA LEU A 504 12.54 18.60 7.44
C LEU A 504 12.44 17.14 6.98
N SER A 505 12.98 16.82 5.81
CA SER A 505 12.98 15.46 5.27
C SER A 505 14.30 14.74 5.56
N LYS A 506 14.23 13.44 5.89
CA LYS A 506 15.40 12.58 6.09
C LYS A 506 16.31 12.53 4.85
N SER A 507 15.75 12.62 3.64
CA SER A 507 16.51 12.56 2.38
C SER A 507 17.18 13.88 2.00
N ALA A 508 17.00 14.95 2.79
CA ALA A 508 17.73 16.20 2.58
C ALA A 508 19.21 16.03 2.96
N SER A 509 20.11 16.53 2.11
CA SER A 509 21.56 16.32 2.25
C SER A 509 22.19 17.00 3.46
N LYS A 510 21.52 18.00 4.07
CA LYS A 510 21.98 18.68 5.28
C LYS A 510 20.82 19.39 5.96
N TRP A 511 20.73 19.31 7.28
CA TRP A 511 19.89 20.22 8.06
C TRP A 511 20.75 21.24 8.78
N ASP A 512 20.18 22.43 8.99
CA ASP A 512 20.82 23.49 9.75
C ASP A 512 19.78 24.43 10.36
N PHE A 513 19.01 23.91 11.32
CA PHE A 513 17.87 24.64 11.90
C PHE A 513 18.05 24.85 13.40
N GLU A 514 18.01 26.10 13.84
CA GLU A 514 18.08 26.47 15.26
C GLU A 514 16.67 26.53 15.85
N LEU A 515 16.48 25.85 16.99
CA LEU A 515 15.27 25.84 17.79
C LEU A 515 15.54 26.49 19.15
N ARG A 516 14.55 27.20 19.68
CA ARG A 516 14.47 27.51 21.11
C ARG A 516 13.35 26.69 21.72
N VAL A 517 13.63 26.01 22.82
CA VAL A 517 12.64 25.25 23.56
C VAL A 517 12.60 25.75 24.99
N THR A 518 11.41 26.09 25.45
CA THR A 518 11.15 26.42 26.86
C THR A 518 10.60 25.19 27.56
N ALA A 519 11.21 24.83 28.69
CA ALA A 519 10.71 23.80 29.59
C ALA A 519 11.12 24.15 31.03
N GLY A 520 10.18 24.09 31.97
CA GLY A 520 10.45 24.42 33.38
C GLY A 520 10.95 25.84 33.59
N GLY A 521 10.47 26.80 32.79
CA GLY A 521 10.89 28.21 32.87
C GLY A 521 12.28 28.53 32.29
N VAL A 522 12.99 27.55 31.73
CA VAL A 522 14.30 27.75 31.09
C VAL A 522 14.17 27.60 29.57
N ARG A 523 14.72 28.55 28.82
CA ARG A 523 14.79 28.53 27.35
C ARG A 523 16.16 28.06 26.90
N THR A 524 16.20 26.91 26.22
CA THR A 524 17.42 26.27 25.72
C THR A 524 17.45 26.29 24.19
N ARG A 525 18.63 26.48 23.59
CA ARG A 525 18.83 26.46 22.14
C ARG A 525 19.34 25.10 21.67
N TYR A 526 18.79 24.65 20.55
CA TYR A 526 19.17 23.40 19.89
C TYR A 526 19.43 23.64 18.42
N ARG A 527 20.36 22.89 17.82
CA ARG A 527 20.61 22.90 16.38
C ARG A 527 20.36 21.52 15.81
N LEU A 528 19.38 21.41 14.91
CA LEU A 528 19.06 20.18 14.20
C LEU A 528 19.95 20.03 12.97
N ASP A 529 20.72 18.94 12.90
CA ASP A 529 21.69 18.67 11.83
C ASP A 529 21.30 17.50 10.90
N ARG A 530 20.50 16.54 11.39
CA ARG A 530 19.96 15.41 10.61
C ARG A 530 18.79 14.71 11.32
N TRP A 531 18.30 13.65 10.68
CA TRP A 531 17.19 12.83 11.19
C TRP A 531 17.57 11.95 12.41
N ASP A 532 18.57 11.07 12.29
CA ASP A 532 18.98 10.08 13.32
C ASP A 532 20.43 10.25 13.80
#